data_AF-A0A1V5P3D2-F1
#
_entry.id   AF-A0A1V5P3D2-F1
#
_cell.length_a   1.000
_cell.length_b   1.000
_cell.length_c   1.000
_cell.angle_alpha   90.00
_cell.angle_beta   90.00
_cell.angle_gamma   90.00
#
_symmetry.space_group_name_H-M   'P 1'
#
loop_
_entity.id
_entity.type
_entity.pdbx_description
1 polymer ?
#
loop_
_entity_poly.entity_id
_entity_poly.type
_entity_poly.pdbx_seq_one_letter_code
_entity_poly.pdbx_strand_id
1 'polypeptide(L)'
;MKLKDLMDLSKEEGRELIKQYRIIYLYHDTIDAAGDDPKSENKTFTAVHDSIEELFSAVKKIVNNYGTNVYITSDHGFLYCREPLEESDKLKIENIPAIVKNRRFLLVSDNPPAGGTISIDMDYILKNSGIKAIVPRGDMRFKMQGGGANYVHGGASLQEIAVPLIKYQHVRKDKAKEKDINRPVKVELISTSRKITNNSFTLKFFQIEKVWGKLKPAKLKVAMWDTEKNEVISQEKLLIADKTSDNAEDRELKLNLTLKPGDYIKGKDYYLKMIDSETGLETGHSVPYQINIAISMDFGDFL
;
A
#
# COMPACT_ATOMS: atom_id res chain seq x y z
N MET A 1 -6.79 23.79 5.46
CA MET A 1 -8.14 24.24 5.90
C MET A 1 -8.94 23.03 6.32
N LYS A 2 -10.04 23.19 7.07
CA LYS A 2 -10.91 22.04 7.35
C LYS A 2 -11.66 21.65 6.08
N LEU A 3 -11.88 20.35 5.89
CA LEU A 3 -12.60 19.84 4.73
C LEU A 3 -14.03 20.41 4.68
N LYS A 4 -14.68 20.49 5.84
CA LYS A 4 -16.04 21.02 5.99
C LYS A 4 -16.17 22.45 5.45
N ASP A 5 -15.19 23.31 5.73
CA ASP A 5 -15.17 24.69 5.24
C ASP A 5 -15.26 24.73 3.70
N LEU A 6 -14.54 23.85 3.00
CA LEU A 6 -14.61 23.75 1.54
C LEU A 6 -15.95 23.14 1.07
N MET A 7 -16.52 22.22 1.86
CA MET A 7 -17.81 21.57 1.56
C MET A 7 -19.00 22.52 1.71
N ASP A 8 -18.91 23.52 2.57
CA ASP A 8 -19.98 24.50 2.80
C ASP A 8 -19.99 25.64 1.75
N LEU A 9 -18.88 25.87 1.04
CA LEU A 9 -18.79 26.90 0.00
C LEU A 9 -19.57 26.53 -1.27
N SER A 10 -20.09 27.55 -1.96
CA SER A 10 -20.53 27.39 -3.34
C SER A 10 -19.36 27.04 -4.27
N LYS A 11 -19.68 26.66 -5.51
CA LYS A 11 -18.68 26.33 -6.53
C LYS A 11 -17.81 27.53 -6.86
N GLU A 12 -18.41 28.71 -6.99
CA GLU A 12 -17.76 29.96 -7.36
C GLU A 12 -16.84 30.45 -6.24
N GLU A 13 -17.34 30.51 -5.00
CA GLU A 13 -16.55 30.89 -3.83
C GLU A 13 -15.38 29.94 -3.60
N GLY A 14 -15.63 28.63 -3.69
CA GLY A 14 -14.58 27.62 -3.54
C GLY A 14 -13.48 27.76 -4.60
N ARG A 15 -13.84 28.03 -5.87
CA ARG A 15 -12.87 28.26 -6.94
C ARG A 15 -12.02 29.50 -6.68
N GLU A 16 -12.66 30.59 -6.29
CA GLU A 16 -11.99 31.85 -5.99
C GLU A 16 -11.02 31.70 -4.82
N LEU A 17 -11.43 30.99 -3.76
CA LEU A 17 -10.61 30.71 -2.59
C LEU A 17 -9.33 29.93 -2.96
N ILE A 18 -9.47 28.91 -3.82
CA ILE A 18 -8.38 27.97 -4.06
C ILE A 18 -7.48 28.32 -5.26
N LYS A 19 -7.90 29.23 -6.15
CA LYS A 19 -7.25 29.47 -7.46
C LYS A 19 -5.76 29.78 -7.39
N GLN A 20 -5.33 30.42 -6.30
CA GLN A 20 -3.94 30.87 -6.11
C GLN A 20 -3.01 29.77 -5.57
N TYR A 21 -3.57 28.64 -5.12
CA TYR A 21 -2.81 27.58 -4.48
C TYR A 21 -2.58 26.41 -5.44
N ARG A 22 -1.34 25.91 -5.46
CA ARG A 22 -0.96 24.73 -6.24
C ARG A 22 -1.19 23.41 -5.49
N ILE A 23 -1.15 23.46 -4.16
CA ILE A 23 -1.34 22.34 -3.24
C ILE A 23 -2.26 22.85 -2.12
N ILE A 24 -3.28 22.06 -1.79
CA ILE A 24 -4.29 22.41 -0.78
C ILE A 24 -4.41 21.22 0.17
N TYR A 25 -4.20 21.46 1.45
CA TYR A 25 -4.39 20.47 2.51
C TYR A 25 -5.78 20.63 3.14
N LEU A 26 -6.53 19.54 3.15
CA LEU A 26 -7.88 19.45 3.70
C LEU A 26 -7.83 18.51 4.90
N TYR A 27 -8.17 19.04 6.07
CA TYR A 27 -8.17 18.31 7.34
C TYR A 27 -9.58 17.76 7.64
N HIS A 28 -9.64 16.51 8.09
CA HIS A 28 -10.87 15.77 8.40
C HIS A 28 -10.58 14.84 9.58
N ASP A 29 -11.46 14.85 10.58
CA ASP A 29 -11.23 14.22 11.89
C ASP A 29 -12.47 13.57 12.51
N THR A 30 -13.47 13.20 11.70
CA THR A 30 -14.74 12.63 12.18
C THR A 30 -14.54 11.39 13.06
N ILE A 31 -13.53 10.56 12.76
CA ILE A 31 -13.22 9.35 13.56
C ILE A 31 -12.66 9.73 14.93
N ASP A 32 -11.58 10.53 14.97
CA ASP A 32 -10.93 10.92 16.23
C ASP A 32 -11.88 11.73 17.12
N ALA A 33 -12.65 12.65 16.54
CA ALA A 33 -13.64 13.43 17.27
C ALA A 33 -14.71 12.56 17.96
N ALA A 34 -15.06 11.41 17.38
CA ALA A 34 -15.98 10.46 17.99
C ALA A 34 -15.28 9.49 18.95
N GLY A 35 -14.08 9.03 18.59
CA GLY A 35 -13.29 8.04 19.31
C GLY A 35 -12.67 8.57 20.60
N ASP A 36 -12.12 9.78 20.59
CA ASP A 36 -11.40 10.34 21.73
C ASP A 36 -12.32 10.83 22.85
N ASP A 37 -13.61 11.04 22.59
CA ASP A 37 -14.60 11.34 23.63
C ASP A 37 -15.14 10.02 24.23
N PRO A 38 -14.91 9.76 25.53
CA PRO A 38 -15.45 8.59 26.23
C PRO A 38 -16.96 8.41 26.11
N LYS A 39 -17.72 9.48 25.85
CA LYS A 39 -19.19 9.43 25.70
C LYS A 39 -19.62 8.95 24.31
N SER A 40 -18.74 8.99 23.32
CA SER A 40 -19.03 8.62 21.95
C SER A 40 -18.10 7.57 21.35
N GLU A 41 -17.07 7.11 22.08
CA GLU A 41 -16.12 6.11 21.57
C GLU A 41 -16.82 4.84 21.03
N ASN A 42 -17.96 4.46 21.60
CA ASN A 42 -18.76 3.32 21.13
C ASN A 42 -19.37 3.50 19.73
N LYS A 43 -19.41 4.74 19.22
CA LYS A 43 -19.87 5.10 17.87
C LYS A 43 -18.74 5.08 16.84
N THR A 44 -17.51 4.69 17.19
CA THR A 44 -16.36 4.67 16.27
C THR A 44 -16.69 4.01 14.93
N PHE A 45 -17.39 2.88 14.92
CA PHE A 45 -17.74 2.18 13.66
C PHE A 45 -18.71 3.00 12.78
N THR A 46 -19.65 3.72 13.41
CA THR A 46 -20.52 4.66 12.70
C THR A 46 -19.70 5.83 12.17
N ALA A 47 -18.81 6.40 12.98
CA ALA A 47 -17.94 7.49 12.56
C ALA A 47 -17.00 7.10 11.40
N VAL A 48 -16.51 5.85 11.35
CA VAL A 48 -15.75 5.31 10.22
C VAL A 48 -16.60 5.28 8.95
N HIS A 49 -17.84 4.81 9.04
CA HIS A 49 -18.76 4.79 7.91
C HIS A 49 -19.07 6.20 7.41
N ASP A 50 -19.40 7.11 8.33
CA ASP A 50 -19.68 8.51 8.03
C ASP A 50 -18.47 9.18 7.37
N SER A 51 -17.26 8.92 7.89
CA SER A 51 -16.01 9.42 7.32
C SER A 51 -15.80 8.97 5.88
N ILE A 52 -16.11 7.70 5.57
CA ILE A 52 -16.01 7.18 4.20
C ILE A 52 -16.97 7.94 3.28
N GLU A 53 -18.23 8.10 3.67
CA GLU A 53 -19.24 8.82 2.87
C GLU A 53 -18.91 10.31 2.69
N GLU A 54 -18.40 10.95 3.74
CA GLU A 54 -17.92 12.34 3.73
C GLU A 54 -16.74 12.50 2.76
N LEU A 55 -15.74 11.61 2.83
CA LEU A 55 -14.60 11.61 1.93
C LEU A 55 -15.02 11.34 0.48
N PHE A 56 -15.94 10.40 0.23
CA PHE A 56 -16.49 10.16 -1.11
C PHE A 56 -17.17 11.40 -1.67
N SER A 57 -18.01 12.05 -0.86
CA SER A 57 -18.72 13.27 -1.22
C SER A 57 -17.77 14.42 -1.50
N ALA A 58 -16.74 14.57 -0.67
CA ALA A 58 -15.66 15.54 -0.85
C ALA A 58 -14.89 15.32 -2.14
N VAL A 59 -14.43 14.10 -2.40
CA VAL A 59 -13.71 13.74 -3.62
C VAL A 59 -14.58 14.10 -4.84
N LYS A 60 -15.85 13.70 -4.86
CA LYS A 60 -16.80 14.05 -5.94
C LYS A 60 -16.89 15.57 -6.14
N LYS A 61 -17.09 16.35 -5.07
CA LYS A 61 -17.17 17.82 -5.14
C LYS A 61 -15.89 18.42 -5.70
N ILE A 62 -14.74 17.99 -5.18
CA ILE A 62 -13.42 18.46 -5.58
C ILE A 62 -13.18 18.21 -7.06
N VAL A 63 -13.43 16.99 -7.53
CA VAL A 63 -13.07 16.64 -8.90
C VAL A 63 -13.98 17.26 -9.96
N ASN A 64 -15.23 17.55 -9.58
CA ASN A 64 -16.19 18.23 -10.44
C ASN A 64 -15.93 19.74 -10.52
N ASN A 65 -15.47 20.36 -9.42
CA ASN A 65 -15.44 21.82 -9.31
C ASN A 65 -14.05 22.45 -9.35
N TYR A 66 -13.05 21.77 -8.77
CA TYR A 66 -11.82 22.41 -8.29
C TYR A 66 -10.54 21.82 -8.91
N GLY A 67 -10.43 20.50 -9.01
CA GLY A 67 -9.20 19.83 -9.47
C GLY A 67 -9.47 18.46 -10.06
N THR A 68 -8.42 17.68 -10.33
CA THR A 68 -8.56 16.29 -10.83
C THR A 68 -7.64 15.30 -10.11
N ASN A 69 -6.65 15.76 -9.36
CA ASN A 69 -5.74 14.91 -8.59
C ASN A 69 -6.05 15.08 -7.11
N VAL A 70 -6.36 13.99 -6.44
CA VAL A 70 -6.64 13.94 -5.01
C VAL A 70 -5.76 12.87 -4.39
N TYR A 71 -5.12 13.22 -3.29
CA TYR A 71 -4.36 12.30 -2.44
C TYR A 71 -5.10 12.22 -1.11
N ILE A 72 -5.39 10.99 -0.66
CA ILE A 72 -6.09 10.72 0.59
C ILE A 72 -5.17 9.86 1.42
N THR A 73 -4.90 10.29 2.65
CA THR A 73 -4.02 9.61 3.59
C THR A 73 -4.45 9.97 5.02
N SER A 74 -3.83 9.34 6.00
CA SER A 74 -3.95 9.72 7.41
C SER A 74 -2.56 10.01 7.98
N ASP A 75 -2.51 10.47 9.21
CA ASP A 75 -1.29 10.56 10.01
C ASP A 75 -1.05 9.28 10.80
N HIS A 76 -2.12 8.62 11.25
CA HIS A 76 -2.10 7.31 11.90
C HIS A 76 -3.40 6.53 11.63
N GLY A 77 -3.53 5.36 12.23
CA GLY A 77 -4.81 4.67 12.36
C GLY A 77 -5.26 4.64 13.83
N PHE A 78 -6.02 3.62 14.22
CA PHE A 78 -6.53 3.50 15.59
C PHE A 78 -6.76 2.03 15.94
N LEU A 79 -6.93 1.77 17.24
CA LEU A 79 -7.41 0.50 17.77
C LEU A 79 -8.75 0.71 18.48
N TYR A 80 -9.73 -0.12 18.14
CA TYR A 80 -11.03 -0.13 18.80
C TYR A 80 -11.37 -1.51 19.36
N CYS A 81 -11.80 -1.58 20.62
CA CYS A 81 -12.40 -2.76 21.23
C CYS A 81 -13.83 -2.45 21.67
N ARG A 82 -14.81 -3.29 21.33
CA ARG A 82 -16.20 -3.07 21.75
C ARG A 82 -16.43 -3.39 23.22
N GLU A 83 -15.78 -4.45 23.70
CA GLU A 83 -15.90 -4.90 25.08
C GLU A 83 -14.92 -4.15 25.98
N PRO A 84 -15.27 -3.95 27.27
CA PRO A 84 -14.33 -3.39 28.23
C PRO A 84 -13.07 -4.25 28.32
N LEU A 85 -11.90 -3.62 28.34
CA LEU A 85 -10.65 -4.33 28.53
C LEU A 85 -10.55 -5.02 29.89
N GLU A 86 -10.05 -6.24 29.88
CA GLU A 86 -9.68 -6.97 31.08
C GLU A 86 -8.43 -6.35 31.72
N GLU A 87 -8.11 -6.76 32.96
CA GLU A 87 -6.90 -6.28 33.62
C GLU A 87 -5.61 -6.89 33.01
N SER A 88 -5.72 -8.06 32.38
CA SER A 88 -4.67 -8.71 31.59
C SER A 88 -4.25 -7.89 30.37
N ASP A 89 -5.16 -7.12 29.78
CA ASP A 89 -4.90 -6.26 28.62
C ASP A 89 -4.26 -4.91 28.99
N LYS A 90 -4.04 -4.68 30.30
CA LYS A 90 -3.58 -3.40 30.83
C LYS A 90 -2.21 -3.50 31.48
N LEU A 91 -1.28 -2.67 31.02
CA LEU A 91 0.02 -2.49 31.63
C LEU A 91 -0.07 -1.48 32.78
N LYS A 92 0.28 -1.92 33.99
CA LYS A 92 0.42 -1.00 35.13
C LYS A 92 1.65 -0.13 34.95
N ILE A 93 1.48 1.17 35.18
CA ILE A 93 2.57 2.14 35.26
C ILE A 93 2.76 2.46 36.74
N GLU A 94 3.73 1.82 37.39
CA GLU A 94 4.07 2.15 38.77
C GLU A 94 5.15 3.23 38.78
N ASN A 95 4.79 4.43 39.26
CA ASN A 95 5.71 5.53 39.58
C ASN A 95 6.65 6.00 38.46
N ILE A 96 6.25 5.86 37.18
CA ILE A 96 7.04 6.42 36.06
C ILE A 96 6.77 7.94 35.96
N PRO A 97 7.78 8.80 36.20
CA PRO A 97 7.67 10.23 35.93
C PRO A 97 7.68 10.44 34.41
N ALA A 98 6.48 10.55 33.83
CA ALA A 98 6.30 10.81 32.41
C ALA A 98 5.91 12.28 32.18
N ILE A 99 6.56 12.89 31.19
CA ILE A 99 6.27 14.22 30.66
C ILE A 99 4.87 14.22 30.05
N VAL A 100 4.55 13.19 29.26
CA VAL A 100 3.24 12.99 28.64
C VAL A 100 2.76 11.58 28.94
N LYS A 101 1.48 11.48 29.29
CA LYS A 101 0.80 10.22 29.59
C LYS A 101 -0.38 10.03 28.64
N ASN A 102 -0.33 8.96 27.86
CA ASN A 102 -1.44 8.46 27.05
C ASN A 102 -1.56 6.93 27.26
N ARG A 103 -2.74 6.36 27.01
CA ARG A 103 -2.97 4.91 27.11
C ARG A 103 -2.08 4.08 26.16
N ARG A 104 -1.52 4.68 25.12
CA ARG A 104 -0.70 4.00 24.10
C ARG A 104 0.74 4.46 24.03
N PHE A 105 1.10 5.53 24.73
CA PHE A 105 2.49 5.95 24.82
C PHE A 105 2.75 6.79 26.07
N LEU A 106 3.99 6.78 26.53
CA LEU A 106 4.54 7.69 27.51
C LEU A 106 5.73 8.42 26.90
N LEU A 107 5.87 9.71 27.18
CA LEU A 107 7.13 10.43 26.94
C LEU A 107 7.84 10.59 28.28
N VAL A 108 9.09 10.16 28.37
CA VAL A 108 9.87 10.12 29.61
C VAL A 108 11.29 10.66 29.36
N SER A 109 11.89 11.31 30.35
CA SER A 109 13.31 11.73 30.29
C SER A 109 14.29 10.64 30.72
N ASP A 110 13.79 9.61 31.41
CA ASP A 110 14.57 8.48 31.90
C ASP A 110 13.94 7.16 31.42
N ASN A 111 14.70 6.06 31.44
CA ASN A 111 14.29 4.79 30.84
C ASN A 111 13.89 3.73 31.89
N PRO A 112 12.66 3.74 32.44
CA PRO A 112 12.19 2.61 33.23
C PRO A 112 11.77 1.47 32.29
N PRO A 113 12.44 0.30 32.33
CA PRO A 113 12.00 -0.86 31.58
C PRO A 113 10.69 -1.38 32.21
N ALA A 114 9.57 -1.16 31.53
CA ALA A 114 8.30 -1.81 31.86
C ALA A 114 8.14 -3.07 30.99
N GLY A 115 7.94 -4.23 31.62
CA GLY A 115 7.62 -5.46 30.91
C GLY A 115 6.44 -5.26 29.95
N GLY A 116 6.54 -5.81 28.73
CA GLY A 116 5.50 -5.65 27.71
C GLY A 116 5.53 -4.32 26.94
N THR A 117 6.59 -3.52 27.07
CA THR A 117 6.75 -2.27 26.29
C THR A 117 7.90 -2.32 25.29
N ILE A 118 7.94 -1.30 24.43
CA ILE A 118 9.04 -0.96 23.53
C ILE A 118 9.47 0.47 23.90
N SER A 119 10.78 0.69 24.04
CA SER A 119 11.35 2.02 24.22
C SER A 119 11.92 2.49 22.90
N ILE A 120 11.51 3.68 22.46
CA ILE A 120 11.96 4.33 21.24
C ILE A 120 12.70 5.61 21.65
N ASP A 121 13.93 5.76 21.20
CA ASP A 121 14.70 6.98 21.41
C ASP A 121 14.16 8.10 20.51
N MET A 122 13.88 9.28 21.07
CA MET A 122 13.30 10.40 20.32
C MET A 122 14.33 11.37 19.74
N ASP A 123 15.64 11.09 19.90
CA ASP A 123 16.70 11.99 19.44
C ASP A 123 16.72 12.18 17.91
N TYR A 124 16.12 11.26 17.14
CA TYR A 124 15.92 11.42 15.69
C TYR A 124 15.01 12.61 15.32
N ILE A 125 14.17 13.09 16.25
CA ILE A 125 13.33 14.29 16.07
C ILE A 125 13.80 15.41 17.00
N LEU A 126 14.06 15.09 18.28
CA LEU A 126 14.24 16.06 19.36
C LEU A 126 15.71 16.40 19.65
N LYS A 127 16.67 15.78 18.95
CA LYS A 127 18.11 16.07 18.97
C LYS A 127 18.74 16.10 20.38
N ASN A 128 19.25 14.96 20.85
CA ASN A 128 19.95 14.81 22.13
C ASN A 128 19.14 15.33 23.33
N SER A 129 17.83 15.10 23.28
CA SER A 129 16.88 15.49 24.32
C SER A 129 16.93 14.57 25.54
N GLY A 130 17.45 13.35 25.37
CA GLY A 130 17.30 12.27 26.35
C GLY A 130 15.86 11.75 26.49
N ILE A 131 14.92 12.24 25.67
CA ILE A 131 13.51 11.84 25.73
C ILE A 131 13.32 10.51 25.01
N LYS A 132 12.55 9.61 25.64
CA LYS A 132 12.13 8.34 25.06
C LYS A 132 10.62 8.24 25.00
N ALA A 133 10.11 7.63 23.93
CA ALA A 133 8.74 7.19 23.81
C ALA A 133 8.64 5.72 24.25
N ILE A 134 7.89 5.47 25.32
CA ILE A 134 7.59 4.11 25.79
C ILE A 134 6.20 3.73 25.29
N VAL A 135 6.10 2.69 24.47
CA VAL A 135 4.84 2.23 23.87
C VAL A 135 4.55 0.78 24.27
N PRO A 136 3.28 0.39 24.53
CA PRO A 136 2.92 -1.00 24.75
C PRO A 136 3.19 -1.87 23.51
N ARG A 137 3.50 -3.14 23.72
CA ARG A 137 3.52 -4.14 22.64
C ARG A 137 2.09 -4.54 22.27
N GLY A 138 1.86 -4.73 20.97
CA GLY A 138 0.56 -5.17 20.45
C GLY A 138 -0.55 -4.17 20.73
N ASP A 139 -1.69 -4.67 21.18
CA ASP A 139 -2.92 -3.94 21.48
C ASP A 139 -3.09 -3.56 22.96
N MET A 140 -2.13 -3.95 23.82
CA MET A 140 -2.14 -3.63 25.25
C MET A 140 -2.21 -2.11 25.52
N ARG A 141 -2.84 -1.72 26.62
CA ARG A 141 -3.00 -0.30 26.98
C ARG A 141 -2.40 -0.02 28.35
N PHE A 142 -1.81 1.15 28.54
CA PHE A 142 -1.42 1.58 29.88
C PHE A 142 -2.66 1.82 30.74
N LYS A 143 -2.61 1.31 31.98
CA LYS A 143 -3.64 1.53 32.98
C LYS A 143 -3.59 3.00 33.43
N MET A 144 -4.63 3.75 33.09
CA MET A 144 -4.78 5.15 33.44
C MET A 144 -6.17 5.42 34.02
N GLN A 145 -6.24 6.37 34.96
CA GLN A 145 -7.50 6.88 35.48
C GLN A 145 -8.26 7.66 34.40
N GLY A 146 -9.60 7.66 34.49
CA GLY A 146 -10.48 8.28 33.51
C GLY A 146 -11.26 7.24 32.69
N GLY A 147 -12.39 7.68 32.13
CA GLY A 147 -13.17 6.91 31.17
C GLY A 147 -12.48 6.84 29.80
N GLY A 148 -13.08 6.12 28.86
CA GLY A 148 -12.58 6.01 27.49
C GLY A 148 -11.38 5.10 27.42
N ALA A 149 -11.57 3.87 26.98
CA ALA A 149 -10.47 2.93 26.77
C ALA A 149 -10.70 2.03 25.57
N ASN A 150 -11.87 2.11 24.93
CA ASN A 150 -12.27 1.25 23.86
C ASN A 150 -11.64 1.73 22.55
N TYR A 151 -11.64 3.05 22.32
CA TYR A 151 -10.88 3.71 21.26
C TYR A 151 -9.56 4.23 21.81
N VAL A 152 -8.47 3.96 21.09
CA VAL A 152 -7.17 4.58 21.32
C VAL A 152 -6.40 4.69 20.01
N HIS A 153 -5.54 5.70 19.93
CA HIS A 153 -4.53 5.81 18.89
C HIS A 153 -3.13 6.00 19.48
N GLY A 154 -2.10 5.85 18.66
CA GLY A 154 -0.69 5.85 19.02
C GLY A 154 -0.09 4.47 19.35
N GLY A 155 1.23 4.44 19.46
CA GLY A 155 2.01 3.24 19.74
C GLY A 155 2.65 2.63 18.49
N ALA A 156 3.05 1.36 18.57
CA ALA A 156 3.80 0.67 17.51
C ALA A 156 3.00 -0.43 16.79
N SER A 157 1.67 -0.46 16.96
CA SER A 157 0.81 -1.40 16.22
C SER A 157 0.81 -1.08 14.72
N LEU A 158 0.67 -2.10 13.87
CA LEU A 158 0.63 -1.91 12.42
C LEU A 158 -0.48 -0.95 11.99
N GLN A 159 -1.64 -0.99 12.66
CA GLN A 159 -2.75 -0.08 12.43
C GLN A 159 -2.35 1.40 12.60
N GLU A 160 -1.36 1.69 13.45
CA GLU A 160 -0.90 3.07 13.71
C GLU A 160 0.16 3.51 12.71
N ILE A 161 1.10 2.63 12.38
CA ILE A 161 2.32 2.99 11.64
C ILE A 161 2.22 2.69 10.14
N ALA A 162 1.34 1.77 9.72
CA ALA A 162 1.14 1.42 8.32
C ALA A 162 0.04 2.28 7.72
N VAL A 163 0.42 3.50 7.35
CA VAL A 163 -0.49 4.51 6.80
C VAL A 163 -0.61 4.39 5.28
N PRO A 164 -1.83 4.19 4.73
CA PRO A 164 -2.03 4.13 3.28
C PRO A 164 -2.01 5.53 2.64
N LEU A 165 -1.56 5.57 1.38
CA LEU A 165 -1.73 6.72 0.50
C LEU A 165 -2.56 6.31 -0.72
N ILE A 166 -3.79 6.80 -0.79
CA ILE A 166 -4.68 6.60 -1.94
C ILE A 166 -4.49 7.78 -2.88
N LYS A 167 -4.05 7.49 -4.11
CA LYS A 167 -4.00 8.45 -5.20
C LYS A 167 -5.20 8.27 -6.11
N TYR A 168 -6.06 9.29 -6.18
CA TYR A 168 -7.20 9.33 -7.08
C TYR A 168 -7.02 10.40 -8.15
N GLN A 169 -7.17 10.01 -9.40
CA GLN A 169 -7.17 10.92 -10.54
C GLN A 169 -8.50 10.80 -11.27
N HIS A 170 -9.30 11.87 -11.25
CA HIS A 170 -10.58 11.90 -11.95
C HIS A 170 -10.41 12.25 -13.42
N VAL A 171 -10.97 11.39 -14.28
CA VAL A 171 -11.02 11.57 -15.72
C VAL A 171 -12.43 12.01 -16.12
N ARG A 172 -12.58 13.27 -16.54
CA ARG A 172 -13.89 13.83 -16.95
C ARG A 172 -14.31 13.25 -18.30
N LYS A 173 -15.58 12.85 -18.49
CA LYS A 173 -16.08 12.23 -19.74
C LYS A 173 -15.83 13.06 -21.00
N ASP A 174 -16.02 14.38 -20.93
CA ASP A 174 -15.85 15.29 -22.08
C ASP A 174 -14.40 15.73 -22.29
N LYS A 175 -13.56 15.44 -21.28
CA LYS A 175 -12.10 15.60 -21.30
C LYS A 175 -11.44 14.28 -20.90
N ALA A 176 -11.88 13.18 -21.51
CA ALA A 176 -11.04 12.00 -21.68
C ALA A 176 -9.92 12.38 -22.68
N LYS A 177 -9.16 13.42 -22.33
CA LYS A 177 -8.02 13.90 -23.08
C LYS A 177 -6.92 12.89 -22.81
N GLU A 178 -6.86 11.89 -23.69
CA GLU A 178 -5.68 11.56 -24.49
C GLU A 178 -4.42 11.06 -23.76
N LYS A 179 -4.12 11.51 -22.53
CA LYS A 179 -3.04 11.00 -21.66
C LYS A 179 -3.43 9.75 -20.87
N ASP A 180 -4.68 9.62 -20.42
CA ASP A 180 -5.12 8.42 -19.68
C ASP A 180 -5.45 7.23 -20.59
N ILE A 181 -5.49 7.48 -21.90
CA ILE A 181 -5.69 6.48 -22.95
C ILE A 181 -4.37 6.20 -23.69
N ASN A 182 -3.41 7.13 -23.75
CA ASN A 182 -2.07 6.90 -24.34
C ASN A 182 -1.13 6.17 -23.35
N ARG A 183 -1.56 5.00 -22.91
CA ARG A 183 -0.75 4.08 -22.14
C ARG A 183 -0.81 2.69 -22.78
N PRO A 184 0.16 1.81 -22.49
CA PRO A 184 0.03 0.40 -22.78
C PRO A 184 -1.22 -0.22 -22.14
N VAL A 185 -1.80 -1.21 -22.81
CA VAL A 185 -2.76 -2.15 -22.21
C VAL A 185 -2.12 -2.90 -21.02
N LYS A 186 -2.91 -3.29 -20.03
CA LYS A 186 -2.41 -4.07 -18.90
C LYS A 186 -2.33 -5.55 -19.27
N VAL A 187 -1.32 -6.20 -18.71
CA VAL A 187 -1.06 -7.63 -18.91
C VAL A 187 -0.83 -8.27 -17.56
N GLU A 188 -1.48 -9.40 -17.32
CA GLU A 188 -1.35 -10.18 -16.10
C GLU A 188 -0.92 -11.61 -16.40
N LEU A 189 -0.10 -12.20 -15.52
CA LEU A 189 0.24 -13.62 -15.58
C LEU A 189 -0.95 -14.44 -15.08
N ILE A 190 -1.46 -15.35 -15.91
CA ILE A 190 -2.58 -16.24 -15.56
C ILE A 190 -2.15 -17.70 -15.33
N SER A 191 -0.90 -18.06 -15.64
CA SER A 191 -0.36 -19.35 -15.22
C SER A 191 -0.45 -19.48 -13.70
N THR A 192 -1.02 -20.56 -13.18
CA THR A 192 -1.17 -20.81 -11.74
C THR A 192 -0.05 -21.64 -11.15
N SER A 193 0.60 -22.50 -11.94
CA SER A 193 1.79 -23.24 -11.49
C SER A 193 2.90 -22.27 -11.13
N ARG A 194 3.53 -22.51 -9.97
CA ARG A 194 4.70 -21.78 -9.43
C ARG A 194 5.95 -22.68 -9.40
N LYS A 195 5.93 -23.79 -10.13
CA LYS A 195 7.06 -24.73 -10.23
C LYS A 195 7.50 -24.89 -11.68
N ILE A 196 8.80 -24.78 -11.92
CA ILE A 196 9.45 -25.01 -13.21
C ILE A 196 10.24 -26.31 -13.11
N THR A 197 9.87 -27.31 -13.91
CA THR A 197 10.50 -28.64 -13.90
C THR A 197 11.30 -28.95 -15.15
N ASN A 198 11.20 -28.10 -16.17
CA ASN A 198 11.86 -28.25 -17.47
C ASN A 198 12.66 -27.00 -17.79
N ASN A 199 13.74 -27.15 -18.55
CA ASN A 199 14.56 -26.02 -18.99
C ASN A 199 13.77 -25.03 -19.86
N SER A 200 12.80 -25.53 -20.65
CA SER A 200 11.89 -24.74 -21.47
C SER A 200 10.46 -24.89 -20.97
N PHE A 201 9.75 -23.78 -20.75
CA PHE A 201 8.42 -23.75 -20.16
C PHE A 201 7.57 -22.61 -20.72
N THR A 202 6.26 -22.83 -20.79
CA THR A 202 5.29 -21.86 -21.30
C THR A 202 4.62 -21.10 -20.16
N LEU A 203 4.59 -19.78 -20.27
CA LEU A 203 3.79 -18.90 -19.44
C LEU A 203 2.61 -18.36 -20.24
N LYS A 204 1.46 -18.27 -19.59
CA LYS A 204 0.25 -17.67 -20.13
C LYS A 204 0.00 -16.33 -19.46
N PHE A 205 -0.34 -15.35 -20.28
CA PHE A 205 -0.68 -14.00 -19.86
C PHE A 205 -2.05 -13.62 -20.42
N PHE A 206 -2.72 -12.69 -19.77
CA PHE A 206 -4.00 -12.16 -20.21
C PHE A 206 -3.90 -10.65 -20.39
N GLN A 207 -4.33 -10.18 -21.56
CA GLN A 207 -4.44 -8.76 -21.85
C GLN A 207 -5.79 -8.23 -21.37
N ILE A 208 -5.77 -7.50 -20.24
CA ILE A 208 -6.97 -7.09 -19.50
C ILE A 208 -7.90 -6.21 -20.32
N GLU A 209 -7.34 -5.29 -21.12
CA GLU A 209 -8.09 -4.41 -22.02
C GLU A 209 -7.73 -4.69 -23.47
N LYS A 210 -8.68 -4.65 -24.40
CA LYS A 210 -8.36 -4.63 -25.83
C LYS A 210 -7.61 -3.34 -26.21
N VAL A 211 -6.74 -3.44 -27.20
CA VAL A 211 -6.18 -2.27 -27.89
C VAL A 211 -7.32 -1.60 -28.65
N TRP A 212 -7.71 -0.42 -28.18
CA TRP A 212 -8.77 0.36 -28.79
C TRP A 212 -8.64 1.84 -28.46
N GLY A 213 -9.03 2.70 -29.39
CA GLY A 213 -8.87 4.15 -29.25
C GLY A 213 -7.38 4.54 -29.22
N LYS A 214 -6.90 5.02 -28.07
CA LYS A 214 -5.49 5.43 -27.90
C LYS A 214 -4.68 4.49 -27.00
N LEU A 215 -5.29 3.40 -26.51
CA LEU A 215 -4.57 2.35 -25.78
C LEU A 215 -3.55 1.75 -26.73
N LYS A 216 -2.30 1.69 -26.30
CA LYS A 216 -1.21 1.16 -27.10
C LYS A 216 -0.96 -0.30 -26.77
N PRO A 217 -0.38 -1.07 -27.71
CA PRO A 217 0.18 -2.35 -27.38
C PRO A 217 1.18 -2.25 -26.22
N ALA A 218 1.14 -3.20 -25.29
CA ALA A 218 2.18 -3.33 -24.28
C ALA A 218 3.33 -4.17 -24.81
N LYS A 219 4.56 -3.70 -24.60
CA LYS A 219 5.79 -4.38 -25.00
C LYS A 219 6.60 -4.66 -23.74
N LEU A 220 6.48 -5.87 -23.22
CA LEU A 220 7.04 -6.26 -21.93
C LEU A 220 8.22 -7.21 -22.14
N LYS A 221 9.38 -6.85 -21.62
CA LYS A 221 10.51 -7.77 -21.46
C LYS A 221 10.23 -8.68 -20.28
N VAL A 222 10.11 -9.98 -20.55
CA VAL A 222 9.80 -10.99 -19.55
C VAL A 222 11.02 -11.89 -19.38
N ALA A 223 11.46 -12.04 -18.14
CA ALA A 223 12.56 -12.92 -17.79
C ALA A 223 12.45 -13.41 -16.34
N MET A 224 13.16 -14.49 -16.04
CA MET A 224 13.34 -15.02 -14.70
C MET A 224 14.61 -14.43 -14.07
N TRP A 225 14.54 -14.06 -12.80
CA TRP A 225 15.61 -13.40 -12.06
C TRP A 225 15.96 -14.15 -10.78
N ASP A 226 17.26 -14.20 -10.48
CA ASP A 226 17.76 -14.39 -9.12
C ASP A 226 17.93 -12.99 -8.51
N THR A 227 17.01 -12.61 -7.62
CA THR A 227 16.99 -11.27 -7.02
C THR A 227 18.08 -11.07 -5.97
N GLU A 228 18.58 -12.13 -5.33
CA GLU A 228 19.68 -12.04 -4.38
C GLU A 228 21.00 -11.71 -5.09
N LYS A 229 21.20 -12.25 -6.29
CA LYS A 229 22.37 -11.98 -7.14
C LYS A 229 22.15 -10.84 -8.13
N ASN A 230 20.92 -10.33 -8.23
CA ASN A 230 20.47 -9.38 -9.24
C ASN A 230 20.80 -9.83 -10.68
N GLU A 231 20.57 -11.10 -10.97
CA GLU A 231 20.96 -11.74 -12.24
C GLU A 231 19.75 -12.28 -13.01
N VAL A 232 19.74 -12.07 -14.33
CA VAL A 232 18.76 -12.70 -15.24
C VAL A 232 19.17 -14.14 -15.52
N ILE A 233 18.35 -15.10 -15.09
CA ILE A 233 18.63 -16.54 -15.18
C ILE A 233 17.85 -17.26 -16.30
N SER A 234 17.12 -16.52 -17.14
CA SER A 234 16.50 -17.06 -18.37
C SER A 234 16.88 -16.25 -19.60
N GLN A 235 16.47 -16.71 -20.77
CA GLN A 235 16.33 -15.79 -21.91
C GLN A 235 15.37 -14.66 -21.54
N GLU A 236 15.69 -13.44 -21.96
CA GLU A 236 14.75 -12.32 -21.95
C GLU A 236 13.94 -12.39 -23.24
N LYS A 237 12.60 -12.37 -23.13
CA LYS A 237 11.72 -12.36 -24.30
C LYS A 237 10.75 -11.20 -24.28
N LEU A 238 10.48 -10.65 -25.45
CA LEU A 238 9.49 -9.59 -25.63
C LEU A 238 8.10 -10.20 -25.78
N LEU A 239 7.20 -9.88 -24.86
CA LEU A 239 5.77 -10.13 -24.94
C LEU A 239 5.08 -8.88 -25.51
N ILE A 240 4.39 -9.03 -26.63
CA ILE A 240 3.60 -7.97 -27.25
C ILE A 240 2.12 -8.26 -27.02
N ALA A 241 1.45 -7.37 -26.29
CA ALA A 241 0.02 -7.42 -26.03
C ALA A 241 -0.68 -6.37 -26.90
N ASP A 242 -1.12 -6.78 -28.08
CA ASP A 242 -1.69 -5.90 -29.13
C ASP A 242 -3.13 -6.29 -29.53
N LYS A 243 -3.78 -7.18 -28.77
CA LYS A 243 -5.05 -7.78 -29.16
C LYS A 243 -6.17 -6.75 -29.16
N THR A 244 -7.00 -6.75 -30.19
CA THR A 244 -8.11 -5.80 -30.37
C THR A 244 -9.50 -6.43 -30.14
N SER A 245 -9.57 -7.75 -29.92
CA SER A 245 -10.83 -8.49 -29.76
C SER A 245 -11.53 -8.15 -28.45
N ASP A 246 -12.86 -8.09 -28.48
CA ASP A 246 -13.70 -7.99 -27.28
C ASP A 246 -13.81 -9.33 -26.53
N ASN A 247 -13.61 -10.46 -27.22
CA ASN A 247 -13.64 -11.78 -26.61
C ASN A 247 -12.42 -11.99 -25.72
N ALA A 248 -12.63 -12.53 -24.52
CA ALA A 248 -11.54 -12.77 -23.57
C ALA A 248 -10.56 -13.85 -24.05
N GLU A 249 -11.05 -14.91 -24.68
CA GLU A 249 -10.22 -16.03 -25.14
C GLU A 249 -9.17 -15.59 -26.19
N ASP A 250 -9.53 -14.62 -27.04
CA ASP A 250 -8.65 -14.05 -28.06
C ASP A 250 -7.55 -13.14 -27.47
N ARG A 251 -7.62 -12.86 -26.17
CA ARG A 251 -6.70 -12.00 -25.41
C ARG A 251 -5.74 -12.76 -24.50
N GLU A 252 -5.71 -14.09 -24.61
CA GLU A 252 -4.66 -14.92 -24.01
C GLU A 252 -3.37 -14.83 -24.87
N LEU A 253 -2.25 -14.59 -24.20
CA LEU A 253 -0.92 -14.54 -24.79
C LEU A 253 -0.06 -15.66 -24.20
N LYS A 254 0.79 -16.28 -25.01
CA LYS A 254 1.70 -17.35 -24.58
C LYS A 254 3.14 -16.96 -24.85
N LEU A 255 4.00 -17.17 -23.86
CA LEU A 255 5.43 -16.94 -23.97
C LEU A 255 6.20 -18.17 -23.51
N ASN A 256 7.02 -18.73 -24.38
CA ASN A 256 7.93 -19.82 -24.03
C ASN A 256 9.24 -19.24 -23.52
N LEU A 257 9.56 -19.42 -22.24
CA LEU A 257 10.86 -19.06 -21.67
C LEU A 257 11.76 -20.30 -21.56
N THR A 258 13.06 -20.05 -21.55
CA THR A 258 14.09 -21.08 -21.45
C THR A 258 15.12 -20.57 -20.44
N LEU A 259 15.41 -21.38 -19.43
CA LEU A 259 16.43 -21.04 -18.45
C LEU A 259 17.82 -21.09 -19.08
N LYS A 260 18.74 -20.28 -18.53
CA LYS A 260 20.15 -20.37 -18.89
C LYS A 260 20.75 -21.64 -18.27
N PRO A 261 21.84 -22.18 -18.81
CA PRO A 261 22.60 -23.20 -18.10
C PRO A 261 23.05 -22.66 -16.74
N GLY A 262 22.80 -23.42 -15.67
CA GLY A 262 23.19 -23.04 -14.33
C GLY A 262 22.62 -23.96 -13.26
N ASP A 263 23.23 -23.93 -12.08
CA ASP A 263 22.77 -24.70 -10.93
C ASP A 263 21.67 -23.95 -10.18
N TYR A 264 20.45 -24.46 -10.29
CA TYR A 264 19.29 -23.90 -9.60
C TYR A 264 19.08 -24.58 -8.25
N ILE A 265 19.03 -23.77 -7.19
CA ILE A 265 18.91 -24.25 -5.81
C ILE A 265 17.48 -24.69 -5.56
N LYS A 266 17.29 -25.97 -5.27
CA LYS A 266 15.98 -26.54 -4.94
C LYS A 266 15.40 -25.86 -3.69
N GLY A 267 14.17 -25.37 -3.80
CA GLY A 267 13.47 -24.68 -2.71
C GLY A 267 13.77 -23.18 -2.59
N LYS A 268 14.72 -22.64 -3.37
CA LYS A 268 14.92 -21.20 -3.51
C LYS A 268 13.84 -20.60 -4.41
N ASP A 269 13.39 -19.39 -4.06
CA ASP A 269 12.49 -18.60 -4.89
C ASP A 269 13.27 -17.80 -5.93
N TYR A 270 12.83 -17.92 -7.18
CA TYR A 270 13.26 -17.12 -8.32
C TYR A 270 12.08 -16.30 -8.83
N TYR A 271 12.32 -15.13 -9.38
CA TYR A 271 11.24 -14.18 -9.65
C TYR A 271 11.04 -13.94 -11.14
N LEU A 272 9.81 -14.17 -11.61
CA LEU A 272 9.39 -13.72 -12.91
C LEU A 272 9.14 -12.22 -12.85
N LYS A 273 9.85 -11.46 -13.69
CA LYS A 273 9.68 -10.02 -13.83
C LYS A 273 9.16 -9.69 -15.21
N MET A 274 8.28 -8.68 -15.27
CA MET A 274 7.84 -8.04 -16.49
C MET A 274 8.32 -6.59 -16.44
N ILE A 275 9.12 -6.18 -17.41
CA ILE A 275 9.69 -4.84 -17.48
C ILE A 275 9.18 -4.19 -18.76
N ASP A 276 8.61 -3.00 -18.64
CA ASP A 276 8.18 -2.23 -19.81
C ASP A 276 9.40 -1.86 -20.66
N SER A 277 9.38 -2.26 -21.93
CA SER A 277 10.55 -2.13 -22.82
C SER A 277 10.88 -0.68 -23.21
N GLU A 278 9.93 0.25 -23.06
CA GLU A 278 10.14 1.66 -23.40
C GLU A 278 10.62 2.47 -22.19
N THR A 279 10.07 2.19 -21.01
CA THR A 279 10.37 2.94 -19.77
C THR A 279 11.42 2.28 -18.89
N GLY A 280 11.65 0.98 -19.03
CA GLY A 280 12.54 0.20 -18.16
C GLY A 280 11.98 -0.06 -16.76
N LEU A 281 10.72 0.29 -16.49
CA LEU A 281 10.08 0.09 -15.19
C LEU A 281 9.47 -1.30 -15.09
N GLU A 282 9.58 -1.91 -13.90
CA GLU A 282 8.89 -3.17 -13.59
C GLU A 282 7.37 -2.94 -13.54
N THR A 283 6.61 -3.81 -14.21
CA THR A 283 5.15 -3.75 -14.28
C THR A 283 4.52 -4.85 -13.43
N GLY A 284 3.64 -4.46 -12.50
CA GLY A 284 3.01 -5.40 -11.57
C GLY A 284 3.96 -5.85 -10.46
N HIS A 285 3.60 -6.95 -9.80
CA HIS A 285 4.44 -7.57 -8.77
C HIS A 285 5.27 -8.70 -9.38
N SER A 286 6.56 -8.78 -9.03
CA SER A 286 7.41 -9.95 -9.24
C SER A 286 6.73 -11.22 -8.70
N VAL A 287 6.68 -12.29 -9.50
CA VAL A 287 6.01 -13.54 -9.11
C VAL A 287 7.04 -14.62 -8.76
N PRO A 288 7.00 -15.23 -7.57
CA PRO A 288 7.96 -16.26 -7.16
C PRO A 288 7.69 -17.60 -7.86
N TYR A 289 8.78 -18.29 -8.22
CA TYR A 289 8.82 -19.59 -8.83
C TYR A 289 9.91 -20.45 -8.21
N GLN A 290 9.62 -21.73 -7.98
CA GLN A 290 10.62 -22.72 -7.59
C GLN A 290 11.09 -23.51 -8.82
N ILE A 291 12.40 -23.59 -9.00
CA ILE A 291 13.01 -24.33 -10.11
C ILE A 291 13.44 -25.70 -9.58
N ASN A 292 12.76 -26.73 -10.05
CA ASN A 292 12.98 -28.13 -9.69
C ASN A 292 13.29 -28.94 -10.96
N ILE A 293 14.42 -28.61 -11.59
CA ILE A 293 14.91 -29.37 -12.73
C ILE A 293 15.73 -30.54 -12.18
N ALA A 294 15.42 -31.76 -12.63
CA ALA A 294 16.31 -32.88 -12.41
C ALA A 294 17.56 -32.68 -13.31
N ILE A 295 18.72 -32.52 -12.69
CA ILE A 295 20.09 -32.63 -13.24
C ILE A 295 20.15 -33.66 -14.40
N SER A 296 20.87 -33.54 -15.51
CA SER A 296 21.61 -32.47 -16.23
C SER A 296 21.94 -33.08 -17.61
N MET A 297 21.65 -32.43 -18.74
CA MET A 297 22.14 -32.92 -20.04
C MET A 297 23.59 -32.48 -20.22
N ASP A 298 24.50 -33.34 -19.80
CA ASP A 298 25.90 -33.33 -20.22
C ASP A 298 25.94 -33.80 -21.69
N PHE A 299 26.10 -32.85 -22.61
CA PHE A 299 26.48 -33.14 -24.00
C PHE A 299 27.88 -32.60 -24.23
N GLY A 300 28.85 -33.21 -23.54
CA GLY A 300 30.23 -33.25 -23.96
C GLY A 300 30.50 -34.56 -24.72
N ASP A 301 31.04 -34.43 -25.93
CA ASP A 301 31.67 -35.47 -26.75
C ASP A 301 30.77 -36.41 -27.55
N PHE A 302 30.38 -35.95 -28.74
CA PHE A 302 30.60 -36.73 -29.98
C PHE A 302 31.07 -35.78 -31.10
N LEU A 303 32.38 -35.84 -31.37
CA LEU A 303 32.98 -35.53 -32.68
C LEU A 303 32.52 -36.57 -33.72
#